data_AF-A0AAD5T166-F1
#
_entry.id   AF-A0AAD5T166-F1
#
_cell.length_a   1.000
_cell.length_b   1.000
_cell.length_c   1.000
_cell.angle_alpha   90.00
_cell.angle_beta   90.00
_cell.angle_gamma   90.00
#
_symmetry.space_group_name_H-M   'P 1'
#
loop_
_entity.id
_entity.type
_entity.pdbx_description
1 polymer ?
#
loop_
_entity_poly.entity_id
_entity_poly.type
_entity_poly.pdbx_seq_one_letter_code
_entity_poly.pdbx_strand_id
1 'polypeptide(L)'
;MASPTQNNGFPPYKIALWGTAGLFLNSWARSMARLPLRANPISYIAWTAASLSVGYGIHTFEVSRFAEMEIEKDRLVKRRMLALEAKDEQ
;
A
#
# COMPACT_ATOMS: atom_id res chain seq x y z
N MET A 1 26.74 -4.71 -0.51
CA MET A 1 25.64 -4.30 -1.41
C MET A 1 24.59 -3.61 -0.55
N ALA A 2 24.38 -2.32 -0.75
CA ALA A 2 23.46 -1.54 0.07
C ALA A 2 22.02 -1.99 -0.23
N SER A 3 21.33 -2.49 0.78
CA SER A 3 19.88 -2.69 0.74
C SER A 3 19.25 -1.35 0.38
N PRO A 4 18.40 -1.27 -0.67
CA PRO A 4 17.63 -0.07 -0.88
C PRO A 4 16.84 0.15 0.40
N THR A 5 17.02 1.32 1.01
CA THR A 5 16.24 1.79 2.15
C THR A 5 14.78 1.78 1.72
N GLN A 6 14.10 0.64 1.89
CA GLN A 6 12.65 0.58 1.84
C GLN A 6 12.21 1.48 2.97
N ASN A 7 11.80 2.70 2.62
CA ASN A 7 10.98 3.52 3.47
C ASN A 7 9.68 2.73 3.70
N ASN A 8 9.70 1.85 4.71
CA ASN A 8 8.59 1.01 5.16
C ASN A 8 7.50 1.84 5.86
N GLY A 9 7.65 3.16 5.90
CA GLY A 9 6.63 4.08 6.38
C GLY A 9 5.56 4.31 5.33
N PHE A 10 4.33 4.51 5.79
CA PHE A 10 3.20 4.86 4.91
C PHE A 10 3.52 6.16 4.15
N PRO A 11 3.76 6.10 2.83
CA PRO A 11 4.35 7.22 2.12
C PRO A 11 3.35 8.37 2.01
N PRO A 12 3.82 9.64 2.01
CA PRO A 12 2.96 10.81 2.10
C PRO A 12 2.00 10.94 0.90
N TYR A 13 2.38 10.43 -0.28
CA TYR A 13 1.48 10.40 -1.43
C TYR A 13 0.30 9.43 -1.22
N LYS A 14 0.49 8.31 -0.49
CA LYS A 14 -0.62 7.42 -0.12
C LYS A 14 -1.53 8.08 0.90
N ILE A 15 -0.99 8.85 1.85
CA ILE A 15 -1.81 9.68 2.77
C ILE A 15 -2.68 10.66 1.97
N ALA A 16 -2.09 11.37 1.00
CA ALA A 16 -2.83 12.30 0.15
C ALA A 16 -3.89 11.60 -0.71
N LEU A 17 -3.56 10.44 -1.29
CA LEU A 17 -4.47 9.66 -2.12
C LEU A 17 -5.67 9.14 -1.31
N TRP A 18 -5.41 8.47 -0.19
CA TRP A 18 -6.46 7.91 0.65
C TRP A 18 -7.27 9.00 1.37
N GLY A 19 -6.62 10.09 1.75
CA GLY A 19 -7.29 11.26 2.33
C GLY A 19 -8.26 11.93 1.35
N THR A 20 -7.82 12.18 0.12
CA THR A 20 -8.69 12.76 -0.92
C THR A 20 -9.80 11.79 -1.34
N ALA A 21 -9.53 10.48 -1.38
CA ALA A 21 -10.54 9.46 -1.61
C ALA A 21 -11.65 9.50 -0.54
N GLY A 22 -11.31 9.67 0.75
CA GLY A 22 -12.30 9.80 1.82
C GLY A 22 -13.17 11.05 1.71
N LEU A 23 -12.57 12.20 1.34
CA LEU A 23 -13.32 13.43 1.07
C LEU A 23 -14.27 13.28 -0.12
N PHE A 24 -13.82 12.60 -1.18
CA PHE A 24 -14.63 12.30 -2.36
C PHE A 24 -15.78 11.37 -2.01
N LEU A 25 -15.52 10.26 -1.31
CA LEU A 25 -16.54 9.29 -0.90
C LEU A 25 -17.65 9.93 -0.05
N ASN A 26 -17.28 10.80 0.88
CA ASN A 26 -18.25 11.56 1.65
C ASN A 26 -19.08 12.49 0.77
N SER A 27 -18.44 13.28 -0.09
CA SER A 27 -19.15 14.18 -1.01
C SER A 27 -20.11 13.42 -1.92
N TRP A 28 -19.66 12.27 -2.43
CA TRP A 28 -20.47 11.36 -3.23
C TRP A 28 -21.66 10.79 -2.46
N ALA A 29 -21.43 10.28 -1.25
CA ALA A 29 -22.49 9.74 -0.39
C ALA A 29 -23.54 10.81 -0.03
N ARG A 30 -23.09 12.03 0.28
CA ARG A 30 -23.99 13.17 0.55
C ARG A 30 -24.79 13.57 -0.70
N SER A 31 -24.15 13.57 -1.87
CA SER A 31 -24.82 13.85 -3.14
C SER A 31 -25.91 12.81 -3.43
N MET A 32 -25.62 11.53 -3.24
CA MET A 32 -26.59 10.44 -3.37
C MET A 32 -27.77 10.59 -2.39
N ALA A 33 -27.49 11.01 -1.16
CA ALA A 33 -28.49 11.25 -0.12
C ALA A 33 -29.24 12.59 -0.29
N ARG A 34 -28.96 13.39 -1.34
CA ARG A 34 -29.49 14.75 -1.54
C ARG A 34 -29.25 15.68 -0.33
N LEU A 35 -28.17 15.45 0.40
CA LEU A 35 -27.79 16.25 1.56
C LEU A 35 -26.85 17.39 1.14
N PRO A 36 -26.96 18.57 1.78
CA PRO A 36 -26.04 19.68 1.52
C PRO A 36 -24.60 19.27 1.87
N LEU A 37 -23.65 19.55 0.98
CA LEU A 37 -22.25 19.17 1.13
C LEU A 37 -21.61 19.80 2.38
N ARG A 38 -21.91 21.05 2.70
CA ARG A 38 -21.24 21.78 3.79
C ARG A 38 -21.83 21.58 5.19
N ALA A 39 -22.88 20.78 5.36
CA ALA A 39 -23.64 20.79 6.62
C ALA A 39 -23.02 20.00 7.79
N ASN A 40 -22.07 19.08 7.56
CA ASN A 40 -21.41 18.39 8.67
C ASN A 40 -19.91 18.17 8.39
N PRO A 41 -19.00 19.02 8.90
CA PRO A 41 -17.56 18.87 8.70
C PRO A 41 -16.99 17.64 9.42
N ILE A 42 -17.61 17.18 10.51
CA ILE A 42 -17.17 16.00 11.26
C ILE A 42 -17.28 14.75 10.39
N SER A 43 -18.30 14.68 9.52
CA SER A 43 -18.41 13.53 8.62
C SER A 43 -17.21 13.45 7.68
N TYR A 44 -16.69 14.58 7.19
CA TYR A 44 -15.53 14.59 6.27
C TYR A 44 -14.28 14.05 6.95
N ILE A 45 -14.07 14.44 8.21
CA ILE A 45 -12.97 13.93 9.02
C ILE A 45 -13.13 12.42 9.24
N ALA A 46 -14.34 11.96 9.60
CA ALA A 46 -14.61 10.54 9.84
C ALA A 46 -14.34 9.68 8.59
N TRP A 47 -14.83 10.12 7.42
CA TRP A 47 -14.59 9.41 6.16
C TRP A 47 -13.12 9.44 5.74
N THR A 48 -12.43 10.57 5.92
CA THR A 48 -11.00 10.69 5.66
C THR A 48 -10.19 9.75 6.54
N ALA A 49 -10.50 9.72 7.85
CA ALA A 49 -9.86 8.82 8.81
C ALA A 49 -10.12 7.34 8.46
N ALA A 50 -11.35 7.00 8.08
CA ALA A 50 -11.71 5.65 7.65
C ALA A 50 -10.97 5.23 6.36
N SER A 51 -10.88 6.12 5.37
CA SER A 51 -10.13 5.83 4.15
C SER A 51 -8.62 5.69 4.41
N LEU A 52 -8.07 6.49 5.31
CA LEU A 52 -6.67 6.39 5.72
C LEU A 52 -6.39 5.08 6.46
N SER A 53 -7.25 4.63 7.37
CA SER A 53 -7.06 3.37 8.08
C SER A 53 -7.13 2.17 7.14
N VAL A 54 -8.06 2.17 6.18
CA VAL A 54 -8.13 1.16 5.10
C VAL A 54 -6.86 1.20 4.24
N GLY A 55 -6.44 2.39 3.81
CA GLY A 55 -5.23 2.54 3.00
C GLY A 55 -3.97 2.07 3.71
N TYR A 56 -3.86 2.32 5.01
CA TYR A 56 -2.77 1.80 5.84
C TYR A 56 -2.79 0.27 5.90
N GLY A 57 -3.96 -0.35 6.11
CA GLY A 57 -4.10 -1.80 6.12
C GLY A 57 -3.75 -2.46 4.78
N ILE A 58 -4.13 -1.85 3.65
CA ILE A 58 -3.73 -2.33 2.32
C ILE A 58 -2.22 -2.21 2.14
N HIS A 59 -1.63 -1.10 2.57
CA HIS A 59 -0.19 -0.89 2.43
C HIS A 59 0.62 -1.90 3.24
N THR A 60 0.24 -2.20 4.48
CA THR A 60 0.94 -3.20 5.29
C THR A 60 0.84 -4.59 4.67
N PHE A 61 -0.31 -4.92 4.09
CA PHE A 61 -0.49 -6.17 3.33
C PHE A 61 0.42 -6.22 2.09
N GLU A 62 0.46 -5.16 1.28
CA GLU A 62 1.35 -5.06 0.11
C GLU A 62 2.82 -5.28 0.50
N VAL A 63 3.30 -4.56 1.53
CA VAL A 63 4.69 -4.66 2.00
C VAL A 63 5.01 -6.09 2.45
N SER A 64 4.08 -6.73 3.17
CA SER A 64 4.25 -8.11 3.62
C SER A 64 4.35 -9.09 2.44
N ARG A 65 3.51 -8.92 1.42
CA ARG A 65 3.53 -9.72 0.19
C ARG A 65 4.81 -9.50 -0.63
N PHE A 66 5.28 -8.26 -0.73
CA PHE A 66 6.55 -7.96 -1.41
C PHE A 66 7.73 -8.61 -0.71
N ALA A 67 7.77 -8.59 0.62
CA ALA A 67 8.82 -9.26 1.39
C ALA A 67 8.83 -10.78 1.15
N GLU A 68 7.65 -11.42 1.10
CA GLU A 68 7.55 -12.85 0.76
C GLU A 68 8.07 -13.16 -0.65
N MET A 69 7.69 -12.34 -1.64
CA MET A 69 8.16 -12.51 -3.02
C MET A 69 9.67 -12.28 -3.17
N GLU A 70 10.25 -11.37 -2.39
CA GLU A 70 11.70 -11.12 -2.39
C GLU A 70 12.46 -12.34 -1.85
N ILE A 71 11.96 -12.97 -0.79
CA ILE A 71 12.51 -14.22 -0.25
C ILE A 71 12.40 -15.37 -1.27
N GLU A 72 11.28 -15.50 -1.97
CA GLU A 72 11.10 -16.51 -3.01
C GLU A 72 12.04 -16.31 -4.20
N LYS A 73 12.20 -15.06 -4.65
CA LYS A 73 13.13 -14.69 -5.70
C LYS A 73 14.56 -15.06 -5.30
N ASP A 74 14.99 -14.74 -4.09
CA ASP A 74 16.32 -15.07 -3.60
C ASP A 74 16.56 -16.58 -3.55
N ARG A 75 15.55 -17.36 -3.13
CA ARG A 75 15.62 -18.83 -3.18
C ARG A 75 15.80 -19.35 -4.61
N LEU A 76 15.06 -18.80 -5.57
CA LEU A 76 15.16 -19.21 -6.98
C LEU A 76 16.51 -18.82 -7.59
N VAL A 77 17.01 -17.61 -7.29
CA VAL A 77 18.33 -17.15 -7.74
C VAL A 77 19.43 -18.03 -7.17
N LYS A 78 19.39 -18.36 -5.88
CA LYS A 78 20.36 -19.26 -5.24
C LYS A 78 20.36 -20.65 -5.90
N ARG A 79 19.19 -21.21 -6.20
CA ARG A 79 19.07 -22.48 -6.93
C ARG A 79 19.68 -22.41 -8.33
N ARG A 80 19.48 -21.31 -9.06
CA ARG A 80 20.06 -21.12 -10.39
C ARG A 80 21.58 -21.00 -10.34
N MET A 81 22.14 -20.28 -9.35
CA MET A 81 23.60 -20.19 -9.20
C MET A 81 24.22 -21.55 -8.91
N LEU A 82 23.68 -22.32 -7.98
CA LEU A 82 24.17 -23.67 -7.67
C LEU A 82 24.10 -24.62 -8.88
N ALA A 83 23.05 -24.48 -9.71
CA ALA A 83 22.93 -25.26 -10.94
C ALA A 83 23.94 -24.85 -12.03
N LEU A 84 24.36 -23.57 -12.06
CA LEU A 84 25.41 -23.09 -12.96
C LEU A 84 26.79 -23.58 -12.48
N GLU A 85 27.06 -23.48 -11.18
CA GLU A 85 28.31 -23.93 -10.58
C GLU A 85 28.53 -25.44 -10.78
N ALA A 86 27.49 -26.26 -10.59
CA ALA A 86 27.55 -27.70 -10.87
C ALA A 86 27.72 -28.05 -12.36
N LYS A 87 27.40 -27.11 -13.27
CA LYS A 87 27.57 -27.29 -14.72
C LYS A 87 28.96 -26.89 -15.19
N ASP A 88 29.61 -25.96 -14.48
CA ASP A 88 30.99 -25.55 -14.77
C ASP A 88 32.04 -26.56 -14.25
N GLU A 89 31.66 -27.45 -13.32
CA GLU A 89 32.52 -28.55 -12.83
C GLU A 89 32.50 -29.83 -13.70
N GLN A 90 31.67 -29.87 -14.76
CA GLN A 90 31.58 -30.98 -15.73
C GLN A 90 32.31 -30.64 -17.04
#